data_AF-A0A1F4DK28-F1
#
_entry.id   AF-A0A1F4DK28-F1
#
_cell.length_a   1.000
_cell.length_b   1.000
_cell.length_c   1.000
_cell.angle_alpha   90.00
_cell.angle_beta   90.00
_cell.angle_gamma   90.00
#
_symmetry.space_group_name_H-M   'P 1'
#
loop_
_entity.id
_entity.type
_entity.pdbx_description
1 polymer ?
#
loop_
_entity_poly.entity_id
_entity_poly.type
_entity_poly.pdbx_seq_one_letter_code
_entity_poly.pdbx_strand_id
1 'polypeptide(L)' 'MTNEKLTAQLIRDHGRQLVRLDISEHRAGELAAEVERLNNAVLDAAVRLDFNDEPARFTALLLAYRQANAK' A
#
# COMPACT_ATOMS: atom_id res chain seq x y z
N MET A 1 15.89 -2.84 0.74
CA MET A 1 15.15 -1.58 0.53
C MET A 1 14.93 -0.97 1.90
N THR A 2 15.46 0.22 2.14
CA THR A 2 15.21 0.96 3.39
C THR A 2 13.71 1.19 3.50
N ASN A 3 13.10 0.71 4.58
CA ASN A 3 11.69 0.92 4.89
C ASN A 3 11.53 2.38 5.32
N GLU A 4 11.58 3.31 4.36
CA GLU A 4 11.29 4.71 4.64
C GLU A 4 9.85 4.80 5.13
N LYS A 5 9.70 5.19 6.39
CA LYS A 5 8.40 5.26 7.05
C LYS A 5 7.55 6.30 6.32
N LEU A 6 6.39 5.90 5.82
CA LEU A 6 5.44 6.81 5.19
C LEU A 6 4.96 7.83 6.22
N THR A 7 5.22 9.10 5.97
CA THR A 7 4.79 10.20 6.83
C THR A 7 3.65 10.98 6.18
N ALA A 8 2.83 11.63 7.00
CA ALA A 8 1.80 12.55 6.52
C ALA A 8 2.41 13.64 5.62
N GLN A 9 3.61 14.12 5.94
CA GLN A 9 4.31 15.11 5.14
C GLN A 9 4.62 14.61 3.73
N LEU A 10 5.13 13.37 3.62
CA LEU A 10 5.41 12.75 2.32
C LEU A 10 4.14 12.62 1.46
N ILE A 11 3.00 12.24 2.06
CA ILE A 11 1.71 12.16 1.36
C ILE A 11 1.26 13.53 0.84
N ARG A 12 1.41 14.60 1.64
CA ARG A 12 1.04 15.96 1.22
C ARG A 12 1.92 16.45 0.09
N ASP A 13 3.22 16.21 0.17
CA ASP A 13 4.17 16.64 -0.86
C ASP A 13 3.89 15.93 -2.19
N HIS A 14 3.59 14.63 -2.17
CA HIS A 14 3.13 13.90 -3.35
C HIS A 14 1.77 14.38 -3.87
N GLY A 15 0.78 14.61 -3.00
CA GLY A 15 -0.53 15.14 -3.40
C GLY A 15 -0.45 16.48 -4.12
N ARG A 16 0.45 17.36 -3.65
CA ARG A 16 0.74 18.66 -4.26
C ARG A 16 1.42 18.51 -5.62
N GLN A 17 2.41 17.62 -5.74
CA GLN A 17 3.18 17.41 -6.97
C GLN A 17 2.34 16.80 -8.10
N LEU A 18 1.51 15.80 -7.80
CA LEU A 18 0.79 15.04 -8.82
C LEU A 18 -0.49 15.71 -9.29
N VAL A 19 -1.23 16.35 -8.37
CA VAL A 19 -2.62 16.76 -8.66
C VAL A 19 -2.99 18.13 -8.06
N ARG A 20 -2.01 18.86 -7.50
CA ARG A 20 -2.24 20.11 -6.74
C ARG A 20 -3.30 19.96 -5.64
N LEU A 21 -3.41 18.77 -5.07
CA LEU A 21 -4.34 18.51 -3.97
C LEU A 21 -3.80 19.14 -2.69
N ASP A 22 -4.63 19.93 -2.01
CA ASP A 22 -4.33 20.39 -0.66
C ASP A 22 -4.95 19.42 0.34
N ILE A 23 -4.14 18.48 0.81
CA ILE A 23 -4.53 17.46 1.76
C ILE A 23 -4.24 18.00 3.17
N SER A 24 -5.25 17.97 4.04
CA SER A 24 -5.07 18.33 5.45
C SER A 24 -4.09 17.35 6.13
N GLU A 25 -3.38 17.82 7.15
CA GLU A 25 -2.42 16.99 7.88
C GLU A 25 -3.07 15.75 8.49
N HIS A 26 -4.27 15.88 9.07
CA HIS A 26 -5.06 14.77 9.58
C HIS A 26 -5.32 13.72 8.49
N ARG A 27 -5.85 14.14 7.34
CA ARG A 27 -6.16 13.23 6.23
C ARG A 27 -4.89 12.59 5.65
N ALA A 28 -3.79 13.33 5.60
CA ALA A 28 -2.52 12.80 5.15
C ALA A 28 -1.95 11.75 6.12
N GLY A 29 -2.18 11.90 7.43
CA GLY A 29 -1.86 10.88 8.43
C GLY A 29 -2.64 9.59 8.23
N GLU A 30 -3.95 9.68 8.02
CA GLU A 30 -4.79 8.52 7.70
C GLU A 30 -4.31 7.79 6.43
N LEU A 31 -4.00 8.57 5.38
CA LEU A 31 -3.50 8.02 4.12
C LEU A 31 -2.13 7.36 4.29
N ALA A 32 -1.22 7.95 5.07
CA ALA A 32 0.08 7.35 5.32
C ALA A 32 -0.04 5.96 5.98
N ALA A 33 -0.91 5.83 6.99
CA ALA A 33 -1.18 4.56 7.66
C ALA A 33 -1.79 3.52 6.72
N GLU A 34 -2.72 3.95 5.86
CA GLU A 34 -3.36 3.06 4.88
C GLU A 34 -2.38 2.59 3.80
N VAL A 35 -1.51 3.48 3.29
CA VAL A 35 -0.48 3.11 2.31
C VAL A 35 0.52 2.13 2.93
N GLU A 36 0.92 2.33 4.18
CA GLU A 36 1.79 1.39 4.90
C GLU A 36 1.13 0.00 5.01
N ARG A 37 -0.16 -0.06 5.36
CA ARG A 37 -0.93 -1.30 5.42
C ARG A 37 -0.97 -2.01 4.05
N LEU A 38 -1.21 -1.26 2.98
CA LEU A 38 -1.27 -1.79 1.61
C LEU A 38 0.10 -2.29 1.13
N ASN A 39 1.18 -1.55 1.41
CA ASN A 39 2.54 -1.96 1.06
C ASN A 39 2.93 -3.27 1.75
N ASN A 40 2.61 -3.41 3.04
CA ASN A 40 2.87 -4.65 3.77
C ASN A 40 2.08 -5.83 3.17
N ALA A 41 0.80 -5.63 2.84
CA ALA A 41 -0.01 -6.66 2.18
C ALA A 41 0.57 -7.10 0.82
N VAL A 42 1.10 -6.15 0.04
CA VAL A 42 1.74 -6.43 -1.25
C VAL A 42 3.06 -7.18 -1.06
N LEU A 43 3.90 -6.77 -0.10
CA LEU A 43 5.16 -7.44 0.19
C LEU A 43 4.93 -8.88 0.69
N ASP A 44 3.96 -9.09 1.58
CA ASP A 44 3.56 -10.42 2.05
C ASP A 44 3.08 -11.31 0.91
N ALA A 45 2.31 -10.76 -0.03
CA ALA A 45 1.86 -11.48 -1.23
C ALA A 45 3.03 -11.76 -2.19
N ALA A 46 3.94 -10.79 -2.36
CA ALA A 46 5.10 -10.91 -3.25
C ALA A 46 6.12 -11.95 -2.77
N VAL A 47 6.34 -12.10 -1.46
CA VAL A 47 7.19 -13.15 -0.90
C VAL A 47 6.67 -14.55 -1.25
N ARG A 48 5.37 -14.69 -1.52
CA ARG A 48 4.72 -15.97 -1.86
C ARG A 48 4.61 -16.19 -3.37
N LEU A 49 5.17 -15.31 -4.19
CA LEU A 49 5.22 -15.43 -5.64
C LEU A 49 6.63 -15.82 -6.08
N ASP A 50 6.77 -17.06 -6.55
CA ASP A 50 7.86 -17.37 -7.46
C ASP A 50 7.51 -16.80 -8.84
N PHE A 51 8.46 -16.21 -9.56
CA PHE A 51 8.25 -15.80 -10.97
C PHE A 51 7.93 -17.00 -11.89
N ASN A 52 8.12 -18.23 -11.40
CA ASN A 52 7.67 -19.46 -12.06
C ASN A 52 6.21 -19.84 -11.75
N ASP A 53 5.51 -19.11 -10.89
CA ASP A 53 4.11 -19.39 -10.59
C ASP A 53 3.17 -18.89 -11.68
N GLU A 54 2.13 -19.68 -11.97
CA GLU A 54 1.06 -19.29 -12.90
C GLU A 54 0.49 -17.91 -12.51
N PRO A 55 0.35 -16.95 -13.45
CA PRO A 55 -0.09 -15.58 -13.18
C PRO A 55 -1.40 -15.45 -12.38
N ALA A 56 -2.27 -16.46 -12.47
CA ALA A 56 -3.52 -16.53 -11.72
C ALA A 56 -3.33 -16.67 -10.20
N ARG A 57 -2.19 -17.23 -9.73
CA ARG A 57 -1.90 -17.45 -8.30
C ARG A 57 -1.78 -16.13 -7.53
N PHE A 58 -1.18 -15.10 -8.13
CA PHE A 58 -1.10 -13.78 -7.49
C PHE A 58 -2.49 -13.19 -7.20
N THR A 59 -3.35 -13.19 -8.22
CA THR A 59 -4.70 -12.62 -8.12
C THR A 59 -5.52 -13.37 -7.07
N ALA A 60 -5.41 -14.70 -7.02
CA ALA A 60 -6.07 -15.53 -6.01
C ALA A 60 -5.59 -15.23 -4.58
N LEU A 61 -4.29 -15.07 -4.37
CA LEU A 61 -3.71 -14.71 -3.07
C LEU A 61 -4.17 -13.32 -2.59
N LEU A 62 -4.21 -12.34 -3.49
CA LEU A 62 -4.66 -10.98 -3.17
C LEU A 62 -6.14 -10.94 -2.77
N LEU A 63 -6.99 -11.71 -3.46
CA LEU A 63 -8.41 -11.87 -3.12
C LEU A 63 -8.59 -12.51 -1.74
N ALA A 64 -7.83 -13.57 -1.43
CA ALA A 64 -7.88 -14.23 -0.13
C ALA A 64 -7.45 -13.29 1.01
N TYR A 65 -6.39 -12.50 0.82
CA TYR A 65 -5.94 -11.53 1.82
C TYR A 65 -6.97 -10.44 2.09
N ARG A 66 -7.64 -9.91 1.04
CA ARG A 66 -8.73 -8.93 1.21
C ARG A 66 -9.88 -9.49 2.04
N GLN A 67 -10.28 -10.74 1.82
CA GLN A 67 -11.38 -11.37 2.56
C GLN A 67 -11.02 -11.60 4.03
N ALA A 68 -9.78 -12.00 4.32
CA ALA A 68 -9.31 -12.25 5.68
C ALA A 68 -9.24 -10.98 6.55
N ASN A 69 -9.03 -9.81 5.93
CA ASN A 69 -8.82 -8.54 6.63
C ASN A 69 -10.00 -7.56 6.49
N ALA A 70 -11.17 -8.02 6.04
CA ALA A 70 -12.37 -7.18 5.87
C ALA A 70 -13.20 -7.03 7.16
N LYS A 71 -12.57 -7.04 8.34
CA LYS A 71 -13.25 -6.84 9.63
C LYS A 71 -12.83 -5.53 10.27
#